data_AF-A0A1Q6YTC7-F1
#
_entry.id   AF-A0A1Q6YTC7-F1
#
_cell.length_a   1.000
_cell.length_b   1.000
_cell.length_c   1.000
_cell.angle_alpha   90.00
_cell.angle_beta   90.00
_cell.angle_gamma   90.00
#
_symmetry.space_group_name_H-M   'P 1'
#
loop_
_entity.id
_entity.type
_entity.pdbx_description
1 polymer ?
#
loop_
_entity_poly.entity_id
_entity_poly.type
_entity_poly.pdbx_seq_one_letter_code
_entity_poly.pdbx_strand_id
1 'polypeptide(L)'
;MLALGAVFAFPGLAAAQGPATATGGWVGPFAVIAAGIGMALAAGLCGLGQGRAVAAAVDAMARQPAAAARIQTAMIIGLALIESLAIYVLVVAMILLFVQPIKG
;
A
#
# COMPACT_ATOMS: atom_id res chain seq x y z
N MET A 1 -18.57 7.58 5.56
CA MET A 1 -19.19 6.28 5.27
C MET A 1 -19.21 5.90 3.77
N LEU A 2 -18.56 6.68 2.89
CA LEU A 2 -18.52 6.40 1.44
C LEU A 2 -17.24 5.65 0.97
N ALA A 3 -16.18 5.62 1.79
CA ALA A 3 -14.91 4.97 1.44
C ALA A 3 -14.93 3.44 1.64
N LEU A 4 -15.87 2.91 2.43
CA LEU A 4 -15.96 1.46 2.69
C LEU A 4 -16.73 0.71 1.58
N GLY A 5 -17.59 1.40 0.84
CA GLY A 5 -18.36 0.81 -0.27
C GLY A 5 -17.52 0.52 -1.51
N ALA A 6 -16.42 1.24 -1.73
CA ALA A 6 -15.55 1.05 -2.88
C ALA A 6 -14.73 -0.26 -2.81
N VAL A 7 -14.48 -0.77 -1.60
CA VAL A 7 -13.76 -2.04 -1.38
C VAL A 7 -14.59 -3.25 -1.83
N PHE A 8 -15.92 -3.09 -1.92
CA PHE A 8 -16.85 -4.11 -2.40
C PHE A 8 -17.40 -3.83 -3.82
N ALA A 9 -16.96 -2.75 -4.48
CA ALA A 9 -17.53 -2.27 -5.74
C ALA A 9 -16.84 -2.79 -7.02
N PHE A 10 -16.01 -3.84 -6.94
CA PHE A 10 -15.58 -4.59 -8.13
C PHE A 10 -16.29 -5.96 -8.29
N PRO A 11 -17.62 -6.03 -8.49
CA PRO A 11 -18.24 -7.17 -9.17
C PRO A 11 -18.22 -7.05 -10.71
N GLY A 12 -17.80 -5.91 -11.25
CA GLY A 12 -18.03 -5.52 -12.66
C GLY A 12 -17.17 -6.18 -13.74
N LEU A 13 -16.18 -7.03 -13.42
CA LEU A 13 -15.43 -7.78 -14.44
C LEU A 13 -15.94 -9.22 -14.63
N ALA A 14 -17.03 -9.60 -13.94
CA ALA A 14 -17.64 -10.93 -14.04
C ALA A 14 -18.35 -11.23 -15.38
N ALA A 15 -18.29 -10.34 -16.39
CA ALA A 15 -19.02 -10.50 -17.66
C ALA A 15 -18.16 -10.93 -18.88
N ALA A 16 -16.91 -11.38 -18.70
CA ALA A 16 -16.09 -11.83 -19.84
C ALA A 16 -15.16 -13.03 -19.55
N GLN A 17 -15.45 -13.86 -18.55
CA GLN A 17 -14.69 -15.09 -18.31
C GLN A 17 -15.54 -16.29 -18.75
N GLY A 18 -15.12 -16.93 -19.86
CA GLY A 18 -15.67 -18.22 -20.31
C GLY A 18 -15.62 -19.29 -19.22
N PRO A 19 -16.27 -20.45 -19.42
CA PRO A 19 -16.74 -21.31 -18.33
C PRO A 19 -15.61 -21.69 -17.37
N ALA A 20 -15.56 -21.00 -16.24
CA ALA A 20 -14.65 -21.32 -15.16
C ALA A 20 -15.11 -22.63 -14.52
N THR A 21 -14.31 -23.68 -14.66
CA THR A 21 -14.43 -24.88 -13.84
C THR A 21 -14.37 -24.46 -12.38
N ALA A 22 -15.52 -24.51 -11.72
CA ALA A 22 -15.68 -24.21 -10.31
C ALA A 22 -14.95 -25.28 -9.48
N THR A 23 -13.65 -25.11 -9.26
CA THR A 23 -12.92 -25.83 -8.21
C THR A 23 -12.92 -24.93 -6.98
N GLY A 24 -13.84 -25.21 -6.05
CA GLY A 24 -14.14 -24.40 -4.86
C GLY A 24 -13.01 -24.33 -3.84
N GLY A 25 -11.96 -23.57 -4.12
CA GLY A 25 -10.93 -23.20 -3.15
C GLY A 25 -11.19 -21.83 -2.54
N TRP A 26 -11.41 -21.77 -1.23
CA TRP A 26 -11.62 -20.50 -0.50
C TRP A 26 -10.41 -19.53 -0.56
N VAL A 27 -9.25 -20.02 -0.98
CA VAL A 27 -7.96 -19.33 -0.89
C VAL A 27 -7.86 -18.12 -1.83
N GLY A 28 -8.48 -18.16 -3.02
CA GLY A 28 -8.45 -17.05 -3.99
C GLY A 28 -9.13 -15.76 -3.48
N PRO A 29 -10.41 -15.80 -3.07
CA PRO A 29 -11.08 -14.64 -2.49
C PRO A 29 -10.39 -14.07 -1.25
N PHE A 30 -9.88 -14.92 -0.35
CA PHE A 30 -9.15 -14.46 0.83
C PHE A 30 -7.82 -13.78 0.49
N ALA A 31 -7.13 -14.18 -0.58
CA ALA A 31 -5.89 -13.55 -1.00
C ALA A 31 -6.10 -12.12 -1.54
N VAL A 32 -7.18 -11.88 -2.28
CA VAL A 32 -7.53 -10.52 -2.76
C VAL A 32 -7.86 -9.61 -1.58
N ILE A 33 -8.62 -10.11 -0.60
CA ILE A 33 -8.94 -9.38 0.63
C ILE A 33 -7.67 -9.11 1.45
N ALA A 34 -6.80 -10.11 1.61
CA ALA A 34 -5.53 -9.97 2.33
C ALA A 34 -4.61 -8.93 1.68
N ALA A 35 -4.48 -8.95 0.34
CA ALA A 35 -3.71 -7.97 -0.42
C ALA A 35 -4.28 -6.55 -0.24
N GLY A 36 -5.60 -6.39 -0.37
CA GLY A 36 -6.26 -5.08 -0.21
C GLY A 36 -6.14 -4.51 1.21
N ILE A 37 -6.40 -5.32 2.24
CA ILE A 37 -6.28 -4.91 3.64
C ILE A 37 -4.82 -4.62 3.99
N GLY A 38 -3.89 -5.48 3.56
CA GLY A 38 -2.46 -5.28 3.77
C GLY A 38 -2.00 -3.93 3.21
N MET A 39 -2.36 -3.63 1.96
CA MET A 39 -2.03 -2.36 1.32
C MET A 39 -2.66 -1.15 2.01
N ALA A 40 -3.93 -1.25 2.43
CA ALA A 40 -4.61 -0.16 3.13
C ALA A 40 -3.93 0.19 4.47
N LEU A 41 -3.52 -0.83 5.23
CA LEU A 41 -2.79 -0.65 6.49
C LEU A 41 -1.39 -0.08 6.24
N ALA A 42 -0.65 -0.64 5.28
CA ALA A 42 0.69 -0.19 4.95
C ALA A 42 0.70 1.28 4.50
N ALA A 43 -0.18 1.65 3.56
CA ALA A 43 -0.30 3.02 3.07
C ALA A 43 -0.72 3.99 4.18
N GLY A 44 -1.68 3.60 5.03
CA GLY A 44 -2.13 4.43 6.14
C GLY A 44 -1.02 4.69 7.17
N LEU A 45 -0.32 3.65 7.61
CA LEU A 45 0.75 3.78 8.60
C LEU A 45 1.98 4.50 8.05
N CYS A 46 2.38 4.22 6.81
CA CYS A 46 3.48 4.93 6.15
C CYS A 46 3.13 6.40 5.97
N GLY A 47 1.93 6.71 5.48
CA GLY A 47 1.47 8.10 5.30
C GLY A 47 1.47 8.90 6.61
N LEU A 48 1.07 8.29 7.72
CA LEU A 48 1.17 8.91 9.05
C LEU A 48 2.62 9.19 9.46
N GLY A 49 3.53 8.23 9.25
CA GLY A 49 4.95 8.40 9.54
C GLY A 49 5.61 9.49 8.69
N GLN A 50 5.35 9.46 7.38
CA GLN A 50 5.90 10.42 6.42
C GLN A 50 5.37 11.83 6.68
N GLY A 51 4.07 11.99 6.93
CA GLY A 51 3.48 13.30 7.21
C GLY A 51 4.11 13.95 8.45
N ARG A 52 4.36 13.18 9.51
CA ARG A 52 5.05 13.67 10.71
C ARG A 52 6.51 14.02 10.44
N ALA A 53 7.24 13.19 9.68
CA ALA A 53 8.63 13.44 9.33
C ALA A 53 8.78 14.72 8.49
N VAL A 54 7.90 14.92 7.49
CA VAL A 54 7.89 16.11 6.65
C VAL A 54 7.55 17.36 7.45
N ALA A 55 6.53 17.31 8.30
CA ALA A 55 6.16 18.46 9.15
C ALA A 55 7.33 18.89 10.05
N ALA A 56 7.98 17.93 10.72
CA ALA A 56 9.14 18.21 11.56
C ALA A 56 10.34 18.76 10.76
N ALA A 57 10.56 18.25 9.55
CA ALA A 57 11.62 18.75 8.67
C ALA A 57 11.35 20.18 8.21
N VAL A 58 10.13 20.52 7.82
CA VAL A 58 9.74 21.87 7.40
C VAL A 58 9.91 22.86 8.55
N ASP A 59 9.45 22.51 9.76
CA ASP A 59 9.64 23.36 10.95
C ASP A 59 11.13 23.57 11.27
N ALA A 60 11.95 22.52 11.16
CA ALA A 60 13.40 22.62 11.38
C ALA A 60 14.08 23.50 10.32
N MET A 61 13.70 23.38 9.05
CA MET A 61 14.23 24.23 7.96
C MET A 61 13.84 25.70 8.15
N ALA A 62 12.63 25.98 8.64
CA ALA A 62 12.18 27.34 8.93
C ALA A 62 12.98 27.98 10.09
N ARG A 63 13.33 27.19 11.12
CA ARG A 63 14.12 27.68 12.27
C ARG A 63 15.61 27.80 11.96
N GLN A 64 16.15 26.95 11.08
CA GLN A 64 17.57 26.92 10.71
C GLN A 64 17.74 26.84 9.18
N PRO A 65 17.53 27.96 8.46
CA PRO A 65 17.60 27.98 7.00
C PRO A 65 19.00 27.63 6.46
N ALA A 66 20.06 27.96 7.20
CA ALA A 66 21.44 27.61 6.84
C ALA A 66 21.70 26.09 6.77
N ALA A 67 20.89 25.28 7.49
CA ALA A 67 21.00 23.83 7.50
C ALA A 67 19.96 23.14 6.60
N ALA A 68 19.15 23.91 5.85
CA ALA A 68 17.96 23.38 5.17
C ALA A 68 18.28 22.23 4.19
N ALA A 69 19.34 22.37 3.39
CA ALA A 69 19.76 21.32 2.45
C ALA A 69 20.11 20.00 3.17
N ARG A 70 20.79 20.07 4.32
CA ARG A 70 21.15 18.86 5.10
C ARG A 70 19.91 18.23 5.74
N ILE A 71 18.97 19.05 6.21
CA ILE A 71 17.69 18.58 6.77
C ILE A 71 16.87 17.89 5.67
N GLN A 72 16.78 18.48 4.47
CA GLN A 72 16.08 17.90 3.33
C GLN A 72 16.67 16.54 2.94
N THR A 73 17.99 16.40 2.88
CA THR A 73 18.64 15.11 2.59
C THR A 73 18.30 14.06 3.66
N ALA A 74 18.38 14.41 4.94
CA ALA A 74 18.03 13.49 6.02
C ALA A 74 16.54 13.10 5.97
N MET A 75 15.65 14.06 5.66
CA MET A 75 14.23 13.83 5.47
C MET A 75 13.98 12.84 4.31
N ILE A 76 14.57 13.06 3.14
CA ILE A 76 14.37 12.18 1.96
C ILE A 76 14.84 10.76 2.26
N ILE A 77 16.00 10.62 2.93
CA ILE A 77 16.49 9.30 3.38
C ILE A 77 15.45 8.67 4.30
N GLY A 78 15.03 9.37 5.36
CA GLY A 78 14.01 8.86 6.29
C GLY A 78 12.70 8.44 5.60
N LEU A 79 12.22 9.24 4.65
CA LEU A 79 11.03 8.94 3.86
C LEU A 79 11.22 7.69 2.98
N ALA A 80 12.39 7.51 2.37
CA ALA A 80 12.69 6.31 1.59
C ALA A 80 12.71 5.05 2.45
N LEU A 81 13.21 5.14 3.69
CA LEU A 81 13.17 4.02 4.63
C LEU A 81 11.74 3.67 5.04
N ILE A 82 10.89 4.67 5.29
CA ILE A 82 9.47 4.44 5.61
C ILE A 82 8.75 3.81 4.41
N GLU A 83 9.00 4.32 3.19
CA GLU A 83 8.39 3.78 1.97
C GLU A 83 8.79 2.34 1.67
N SER A 84 10.00 1.93 2.05
CA SER A 84 10.42 0.53 1.84
C SER A 84 9.48 -0.48 2.50
N LEU A 85 8.83 -0.11 3.62
CA LEU A 85 7.82 -0.93 4.29
C LEU A 85 6.56 -1.09 3.44
N ALA A 86 6.08 0.00 2.80
CA ALA A 86 4.95 -0.06 1.89
C ALA A 86 5.27 -0.90 0.65
N ILE A 87 6.47 -0.77 0.11
CA ILE A 87 6.93 -1.56 -1.03
C ILE A 87 7.01 -3.06 -0.68
N TYR A 88 7.42 -3.44 0.53
CA TYR A 88 7.40 -4.86 0.93
C TYR A 88 5.98 -5.44 0.92
N VAL A 89 4.99 -4.70 1.42
CA VAL A 89 3.60 -5.15 1.37
C VAL A 89 3.06 -5.19 -0.06
N LEU A 90 3.45 -4.21 -0.89
CA LEU A 90 3.11 -4.20 -2.32
C LEU A 90 3.67 -5.44 -3.04
N VAL A 91 4.93 -5.79 -2.78
CA VAL A 91 5.55 -6.97 -3.40
C VAL A 91 4.82 -8.25 -2.98
N VAL A 92 4.48 -8.39 -1.70
CA VAL A 92 3.69 -9.55 -1.23
C VAL A 92 2.31 -9.58 -1.90
N ALA A 93 1.63 -8.44 -2.00
CA ALA A 93 0.35 -8.33 -2.70
C ALA A 93 0.48 -8.72 -4.19
N MET A 94 1.52 -8.27 -4.88
CA MET A 94 1.77 -8.67 -6.27
C MET A 94 2.05 -10.17 -6.42
N ILE A 95 2.78 -10.77 -5.48
CA ILE A 95 3.05 -12.21 -5.50
C ILE A 95 1.74 -13.01 -5.36
N LEU A 96 0.87 -12.60 -4.43
CA LEU A 96 -0.42 -13.24 -4.18
C LEU A 96 -1.39 -13.12 -5.36
N LEU A 97 -1.35 -12.00 -6.08
CA LEU A 97 -2.30 -11.72 -7.17
C LEU A 97 -1.82 -12.19 -8.55
N PHE A 98 -0.51 -12.17 -8.80
CA PHE A 98 0.02 -12.32 -10.16
C PHE A 98 1.06 -13.44 -10.33
N VAL A 99 1.83 -13.78 -9.29
CA VAL A 99 2.96 -14.72 -9.43
C VAL A 99 2.57 -16.14 -9.06
N GLN A 100 1.88 -16.33 -7.94
CA GLN A 100 1.32 -17.62 -7.59
C GLN A 100 -0.18 -17.58 -7.86
N PRO A 101 -0.66 -17.95 -9.07
CA PRO A 101 -2.07 -18.20 -9.25
C PRO A 101 -2.44 -19.29 -8.26
N ILE A 102 -3.22 -18.92 -7.24
CA ILE A 102 -3.67 -19.82 -6.19
C ILE A 102 -4.50 -20.91 -6.87
N LYS A 103 -3.83 -22.03 -7.16
CA LYS A 103 -4.46 -23.24 -7.69
C LYS A 103 -5.09 -23.91 -6.47
N GLY A 104 -6.41 -23.78 -6.37
CA GLY A 104 -7.23 -24.57 -5.46
C GLY A 104 -7.15 -26.05 -5.78
#